data_AF-A0A7C1ICJ5-F1
#
_entry.id   AF-A0A7C1ICJ5-F1
#
_cell.length_a   1.000
_cell.length_b   1.000
_cell.length_c   1.000
_cell.angle_alpha   90.00
_cell.angle_beta   90.00
_cell.angle_gamma   90.00
#
_symmetry.space_group_name_H-M   'P 1'
#
loop_
_entity.id
_entity.type
_entity.pdbx_description
1 polymer ?
#
loop_
_entity_poly.entity_id
_entity_poly.type
_entity_poly.pdbx_seq_one_letter_code
_entity_poly.pdbx_strand_id
1 'polypeptide(L)' 'VYAQLDKLPRVRGGLGVAILSTSKGVLTDRQAKMLGVGGEVLCYVW' A
#
# COMPACT_ATOMS: atom_id res chain seq x y z
N VAL A 1 4.15 5.21 8.76
CA VAL A 1 2.85 5.89 8.53
C VAL A 1 1.79 4.84 8.25
N TYR A 2 0.74 4.74 9.08
CA TYR A 2 -0.30 3.73 8.91
C TYR A 2 -1.41 4.22 7.99
N ALA A 3 -1.63 3.49 6.90
CA ALA A 3 -2.69 3.72 5.93
C ALA A 3 -3.76 2.63 6.09
N GLN A 4 -4.98 3.06 6.41
CA GLN A 4 -6.15 2.21 6.23
C GLN A 4 -6.40 1.96 4.74
N LEU A 5 -7.07 0.85 4.41
CA LEU A 5 -7.39 0.44 3.04
C LEU A 5 -7.92 1.60 2.17
N ASP A 6 -8.86 2.37 2.72
CA ASP A 6 -9.52 3.47 2.01
C ASP A 6 -8.62 4.68 1.78
N LYS A 7 -7.53 4.76 2.54
CA LYS A 7 -6.50 5.82 2.45
C LYS A 7 -5.21 5.33 1.80
N LEU A 8 -5.23 4.17 1.13
CA LEU A 8 -4.05 3.64 0.45
C LEU A 8 -3.56 4.63 -0.63
N PRO A 9 -2.32 5.15 -0.49
CA PRO A 9 -1.80 6.20 -1.34
C PRO A 9 -1.65 5.69 -2.79
N ARG A 10 -2.14 6.49 -3.76
CA ARG A 10 -1.84 6.28 -5.18
C ARG A 10 -0.55 7.02 -5.52
N VAL A 11 0.51 6.27 -5.80
CA VAL A 11 1.80 6.87 -6.19
C VAL A 11 1.75 7.30 -7.66
N ARG A 12 1.97 8.59 -7.93
CA ARG A 12 2.03 9.19 -9.28
C ARG A 12 0.90 8.74 -10.23
N GLY A 13 -0.35 8.75 -9.76
CA GLY A 13 -1.50 8.38 -10.61
C GLY A 13 -1.55 6.90 -11.00
N GLY A 14 -0.76 6.02 -10.36
CA GLY A 14 -0.70 4.59 -10.67
C GLY A 14 0.58 4.14 -11.39
N LEU A 15 1.50 5.06 -11.66
CA LEU A 15 2.80 4.75 -12.28
C LEU A 15 3.86 4.29 -11.26
N GLY A 16 3.69 4.64 -9.98
CA GLY A 16 4.56 4.17 -8.91
C GLY A 16 3.91 3.05 -8.08
N VAL A 17 4.69 2.46 -7.17
CA VAL A 17 4.25 1.41 -6.25
C VAL A 17 4.54 1.86 -4.82
N ALA A 18 3.55 1.78 -3.94
CA ALA A 18 3.79 1.87 -2.50
C ALA A 18 3.96 0.46 -1.94
N ILE A 19 5.00 0.27 -1.14
CA ILE A 19 5.24 -0.99 -0.42
C ILE A 19 4.73 -0.80 1.01
N LEU A 20 3.88 -1.71 1.45
CA LEU A 20 3.24 -1.68 2.76
C LEU A 20 3.55 -2.93 3.57
N SER A 21 3.83 -2.75 4.85
CA SER A 21 3.82 -3.82 5.84
C SER A 21 2.39 -4.01 6.36
N THR A 22 1.81 -5.18 6.14
CA THR A 22 0.44 -5.54 6.55
C THR A 22 0.46 -6.76 7.48
N SER A 23 -0.66 -7.07 8.12
CA SER A 23 -0.81 -8.30 8.91
C SER A 23 -0.70 -9.59 8.08
N LYS A 24 -0.78 -9.49 6.75
CA LYS A 24 -0.60 -10.60 5.80
C LYS A 24 0.80 -10.60 5.15
N GLY A 25 1.74 -9.83 5.71
CA GLY A 25 3.09 -9.66 5.19
C GLY A 25 3.29 -8.36 4.41
N VAL A 26 4.41 -8.26 3.71
CA VAL A 26 4.76 -7.09 2.89
C VAL A 26 4.05 -7.19 1.55
N LEU A 27 3.20 -6.20 1.25
CA LEU A 27 2.34 -6.16 0.08
C LEU A 27 2.50 -4.84 -0.69
N THR A 28 2.23 -4.89 -1.98
CA THR A 28 2.06 -3.67 -2.78
C THR A 28 0.70 -3.02 -2.49
N ASP A 29 0.56 -1.73 -2.76
CA ASP A 29 -0.70 -0.98 -2.65
C ASP A 29 -1.86 -1.67 -3.39
N ARG A 30 -1.60 -2.24 -4.57
CA ARG A 30 -2.59 -2.98 -5.36
C ARG A 30 -3.00 -4.29 -4.69
N GLN A 31 -2.04 -5.07 -4.20
CA GLN A 31 -2.34 -6.31 -3.49
C GLN A 31 -3.09 -6.04 -2.17
N ALA A 32 -2.68 -5.01 -1.44
CA ALA A 32 -3.34 -4.58 -0.22
C ALA A 32 -4.81 -4.19 -0.49
N LYS A 33 -5.08 -3.47 -1.60
CA LYS A 33 -6.45 -3.17 -2.07
C LYS A 33 -7.26 -4.41 -2.40
N MET A 34 -6.69 -5.34 -3.17
CA MET A 34 -7.39 -6.58 -3.56
C MET A 34 -7.72 -7.46 -2.35
N LEU A 35 -6.85 -7.50 -1.36
CA LEU A 35 -7.02 -8.31 -0.14
C LEU A 35 -7.82 -7.60 0.96
N GLY A 36 -8.21 -6.34 0.76
CA GLY A 36 -8.96 -5.56 1.73
C GLY A 36 -8.19 -5.27 3.02
N VAL A 37 -6.86 -5.20 2.97
CA VAL A 37 -6.01 -4.98 4.15
C VAL A 37 -5.30 -3.64 4.10
N GLY A 38 -5.27 -2.95 5.24
CA GLY A 38 -4.42 -1.78 5.46
C GLY A 38 -3.06 -2.17 6.02
N GLY A 39 -2.18 -1.19 6.17
CA GLY A 39 -0.85 -1.42 6.72
C GLY A 39 -0.01 -0.16 6.87
N GLU A 40 1.21 -0.35 7.30
CA GLU A 40 2.21 0.71 7.37
C GLU A 40 2.91 0.87 6.02
N VAL A 41 2.93 2.09 5.49
CA VAL A 41 3.72 2.39 4.30
C VAL A 41 5.20 2.42 4.66
N LEU A 42 5.98 1.54 4.04
CA LEU A 42 7.43 1.44 4.22
C LEU A 42 8.16 2.41 3.30
N CYS A 43 7.83 2.37 2.01
CA CYS A 43 8.45 3.23 1.02
C CYS A 43 7.58 3.38 -0.23
N TYR A 44 7.96 4.38 -1.03
CA TYR A 44 7.40 4.64 -2.33
C TYR A 44 8.50 4.44 -3.38
N VAL A 45 8.17 3.68 -4.43
CA VAL A 45 9.04 3.49 -5.60
C VAL A 45 8.35 4.15 -6.79
N TRP A 46 9.10 4.95 -7.55
CA TRP A 46 8.64 5.65 -8.76
C TRP A 46 9.69 5.63 -9.86
#